data_AF-A0A9D6QH25-F1
#
_entry.id   AF-A0A9D6QH25-F1
#
_cell.length_a   1.000
_cell.length_b   1.000
_cell.length_c   1.000
_cell.angle_alpha   90.00
_cell.angle_beta   90.00
_cell.angle_gamma   90.00
#
_symmetry.space_group_name_H-M   'P 1'
#
loop_
_entity.id
_entity.type
_entity.pdbx_description
1 polymer ?
#
loop_
_entity_poly.entity_id
_entity_poly.type
_entity_poly.pdbx_seq_one_letter_code
_entity_poly.pdbx_strand_id
1 'polypeptide(L)'
;MAQSGAHGSMNIQDQQETFHGFLASSLWIGSLVAQWVALLVLSFAIGDGWWMGWLAFVVLGIGVGVGFKMSGAYWAVQVAQWVLLGIGGLIVPVFAHMVG
;
A
#
# COMPACT_ATOMS: atom_id res chain seq x y z
N MET A 1 -45.79 22.21 10.62
CA MET A 1 -45.06 23.31 9.96
C MET A 1 -43.80 22.71 9.37
N ALA A 2 -43.75 22.55 8.05
CA ALA A 2 -42.60 21.98 7.37
C ALA A 2 -41.40 22.92 7.53
N GLN A 3 -40.29 22.41 8.04
CA GLN A 3 -39.06 23.14 8.28
C GLN A 3 -38.36 23.45 6.94
N SER A 4 -38.92 24.40 6.18
CA SER A 4 -38.46 24.83 4.86
C SER A 4 -37.24 25.76 4.88
N GLY A 5 -36.65 26.03 6.05
CA GLY A 5 -35.56 27.01 6.24
C GLY A 5 -34.22 26.45 6.74
N ALA A 6 -34.10 25.14 6.96
CA ALA A 6 -32.89 24.52 7.53
C ALA A 6 -32.00 23.83 6.48
N HIS A 7 -31.91 24.39 5.27
CA HIS A 7 -31.00 23.89 4.25
C HIS A 7 -29.58 24.42 4.51
N GLY A 8 -28.61 23.50 4.62
CA GLY A 8 -27.17 23.84 4.66
C GLY A 8 -26.57 24.21 6.02
N SER A 9 -27.37 24.22 7.09
CA SER A 9 -26.87 24.46 8.47
C SER A 9 -26.55 23.17 9.24
N MET A 10 -26.72 22.00 8.61
CA MET A 10 -26.37 20.72 9.22
C MET A 10 -24.85 20.64 9.42
N ASN A 11 -24.41 20.31 10.63
CA ASN A 11 -23.01 19.97 10.86
C ASN A 11 -22.67 18.70 10.08
N ILE A 12 -21.63 18.78 9.25
CA ILE A 12 -21.17 17.67 8.41
C ILE A 12 -19.79 17.13 8.81
N GLN A 13 -19.32 17.44 10.02
CA GLN A 13 -17.98 17.05 10.48
C GLN A 13 -17.77 15.53 10.38
N ASP A 14 -18.73 14.72 10.83
CA ASP A 14 -18.63 13.25 10.78
C ASP A 14 -18.55 12.73 9.34
N GLN A 15 -19.31 13.35 8.41
CA GLN A 15 -19.28 13.02 6.99
C GLN A 15 -17.94 13.40 6.36
N GLN A 16 -17.37 14.54 6.73
CA GLN A 16 -16.04 14.97 6.29
C GLN A 16 -14.95 14.01 6.78
N GLU A 17 -15.01 13.60 8.04
CA GLU A 17 -14.06 12.64 8.61
C GLU A 17 -14.18 11.26 7.96
N THR A 18 -15.41 10.78 7.76
CA THR A 18 -15.68 9.52 7.05
C THR A 18 -15.13 9.58 5.62
N PHE A 19 -15.38 10.67 4.90
CA PHE A 19 -14.89 10.84 3.54
C PHE A 19 -13.36 10.91 3.48
N HIS A 20 -12.74 11.59 4.43
CA HIS A 20 -11.29 11.63 4.57
C HIS A 20 -10.72 10.22 4.81
N GLY A 21 -11.31 9.47 5.73
CA GLY A 21 -10.93 8.07 6.02
C GLY A 21 -11.10 7.17 4.80
N PHE A 22 -12.18 7.34 4.04
CA PHE A 22 -12.41 6.63 2.77
C PHE A 22 -11.29 6.90 1.77
N LEU A 23 -10.98 8.17 1.50
CA LEU A 23 -9.92 8.53 0.55
C LEU A 23 -8.55 8.00 0.97
N ALA A 24 -8.20 8.13 2.25
CA ALA A 24 -6.94 7.63 2.79
C ALA A 24 -6.83 6.10 2.64
N SER A 25 -7.92 5.37 2.92
CA SER A 25 -7.98 3.92 2.77
C SER A 25 -7.89 3.48 1.32
N SER A 26 -8.61 4.16 0.41
CA SER A 26 -8.55 3.88 -1.03
C SER A 26 -7.14 4.10 -1.58
N LEU A 27 -6.47 5.18 -1.19
CA LEU A 27 -5.09 5.44 -1.59
C LEU A 27 -4.16 4.35 -1.06
N TRP A 28 -4.31 3.97 0.21
CA TRP A 28 -3.47 2.93 0.81
C TRP A 28 -3.64 1.60 0.08
N ILE A 29 -4.86 1.09 -0.05
CA ILE A 29 -5.12 -0.19 -0.70
C ILE A 29 -4.75 -0.15 -2.19
N GLY A 30 -5.07 0.94 -2.89
CA GLY A 30 -4.69 1.13 -4.29
C GLY A 30 -3.17 1.10 -4.48
N SER A 31 -2.43 1.76 -3.59
CA SER A 31 -0.96 1.73 -3.61
C SER A 31 -0.41 0.33 -3.35
N LEU A 32 -1.04 -0.43 -2.46
CA LEU A 32 -0.62 -1.78 -2.15
C LEU A 32 -0.82 -2.71 -3.36
N VAL A 33 -1.97 -2.60 -4.03
CA VAL A 33 -2.25 -3.35 -5.26
C VAL A 33 -1.22 -3.03 -6.34
N ALA A 34 -0.93 -1.74 -6.57
CA ALA A 34 0.07 -1.33 -7.55
C ALA A 34 1.47 -1.89 -7.23
N GLN A 35 1.89 -1.85 -5.96
CA GLN A 35 3.15 -2.43 -5.51
C GLN A 35 3.21 -3.94 -5.78
N TRP A 36 2.17 -4.70 -5.41
CA TRP A 36 2.11 -6.15 -5.66
C TRP A 36 2.13 -6.50 -7.14
N VAL A 37 1.39 -5.76 -7.96
CA VAL A 37 1.43 -5.94 -9.43
C VAL A 37 2.86 -5.74 -9.94
N ALA A 38 3.53 -4.65 -9.54
CA ALA A 38 4.91 -4.40 -9.96
C ALA A 38 5.87 -5.51 -9.53
N LEU A 39 5.78 -5.97 -8.28
CA LEU A 39 6.59 -7.08 -7.77
C LEU A 39 6.40 -8.34 -8.61
N LEU A 40 5.16 -8.77 -8.82
CA LEU A 40 4.86 -10.02 -9.52
C LEU A 40 5.21 -9.95 -11.00
N VAL A 41 4.96 -8.80 -11.65
CA VAL A 41 5.29 -8.59 -13.06
C VAL A 41 6.80 -8.66 -13.26
N LEU A 42 7.59 -7.89 -12.50
CA LEU A 42 9.04 -7.88 -12.66
C LEU A 42 9.66 -9.22 -12.25
N SER A 43 9.19 -9.82 -11.16
CA SER A 43 9.79 -11.06 -10.65
C SER A 43 9.49 -12.26 -11.54
N PHE A 44 8.26 -12.37 -12.05
CA PHE A 44 7.78 -13.61 -12.69
C PHE A 44 7.35 -13.43 -14.14
N ALA A 45 6.60 -12.38 -14.47
CA ALA A 45 6.07 -12.20 -15.82
C ALA A 45 7.17 -11.77 -16.81
N ILE A 46 8.03 -10.85 -16.39
CA ILE A 46 9.19 -10.38 -17.17
C ILE A 46 10.40 -11.26 -16.86
N GLY A 47 10.55 -11.72 -15.62
CA GLY A 47 11.66 -12.59 -15.22
C GLY A 47 12.95 -11.85 -14.85
N ASP A 48 12.86 -10.56 -14.50
CA ASP A 48 14.00 -9.76 -14.01
C ASP A 48 14.49 -10.21 -12.61
N GLY A 49 13.79 -11.17 -12.01
CA GLY A 49 14.15 -11.77 -10.74
C GLY A 49 13.53 -11.07 -9.53
N TRP A 50 13.47 -11.81 -8.42
CA TRP A 50 12.79 -11.38 -7.19
C TRP A 50 13.29 -10.03 -6.67
N TRP A 51 14.60 -9.79 -6.71
CA TRP A 51 15.20 -8.57 -6.17
C TRP A 51 14.83 -7.32 -6.94
N MET A 52 14.65 -7.43 -8.26
CA MET A 52 14.19 -6.30 -9.08
C MET A 52 12.73 -5.97 -8.79
N GLY A 53 11.87 -6.98 -8.69
CA GLY A 53 10.48 -6.79 -8.27
C GLY A 53 10.36 -6.23 -6.85
N TRP A 54 11.16 -6.71 -5.90
CA TRP A 54 11.19 -6.22 -4.53
C TRP A 54 11.66 -4.76 -4.46
N LEU A 55 12.69 -4.38 -5.22
CA LEU A 55 13.16 -3.00 -5.27
C LEU A 55 12.07 -2.07 -5.83
N ALA A 56 11.39 -2.47 -6.90
CA ALA A 56 10.27 -1.71 -7.46
C ALA A 56 9.11 -1.57 -6.45
N PHE A 57 8.78 -2.65 -5.74
CA PHE A 57 7.79 -2.63 -4.65
C PHE A 57 8.14 -1.56 -3.60
N VAL A 58 9.39 -1.56 -3.11
CA VAL A 58 9.88 -0.59 -2.12
C VAL A 58 9.81 0.83 -2.65
N VAL A 59 10.32 1.08 -3.86
CA VAL A 59 10.39 2.43 -4.45
C VAL A 59 9.00 3.01 -4.66
N LEU A 60 8.04 2.22 -5.16
CA LEU A 60 6.65 2.66 -5.31
C LEU A 60 6.02 2.98 -3.96
N GLY A 61 6.26 2.15 -2.96
CA GLY A 61 5.84 2.39 -1.58
C GLY A 61 6.37 3.70 -1.00
N ILE A 62 7.66 3.98 -1.18
CA ILE A 62 8.28 5.24 -0.75
C ILE A 62 7.66 6.42 -1.51
N GLY A 63 7.52 6.29 -2.84
CA GLY A 63 6.96 7.33 -3.70
C GLY A 63 5.56 7.75 -3.29
N VAL A 64 4.67 6.79 -3.01
CA VAL A 64 3.32 7.07 -2.50
C VAL A 64 3.37 7.63 -1.08
N GLY A 65 4.15 7.00 -0.20
CA GLY A 65 4.27 7.40 1.20
C GLY A 65 4.69 8.86 1.36
N VAL A 66 5.70 9.28 0.60
CA VAL A 66 6.21 10.66 0.60
C VAL A 66 5.27 11.59 -0.17
N GLY A 67 4.85 11.20 -1.38
CA GLY A 67 4.05 12.04 -2.27
C GLY A 67 2.70 12.46 -1.66
N PHE A 68 2.07 11.56 -0.91
CA PHE A 68 0.78 11.81 -0.27
C PHE A 68 0.87 12.01 1.25
N LYS A 69 2.09 12.10 1.81
CA LYS A 69 2.34 12.31 3.25
C LYS A 69 1.57 11.31 4.13
N MET A 70 1.73 10.04 3.81
CA MET A 70 1.02 8.95 4.49
C MET A 70 1.38 8.86 5.98
N SER A 71 0.45 8.34 6.77
CA SER A 71 0.56 8.26 8.24
C SER A 71 1.68 7.31 8.71
N GLY A 72 2.06 7.41 9.99
CA GLY A 72 3.05 6.49 10.58
C GLY A 72 2.63 5.02 10.52
N ALA A 73 1.32 4.73 10.61
CA ALA A 73 0.80 3.37 10.46
C ALA A 73 1.07 2.79 9.07
N TYR A 74 0.96 3.60 8.01
CA TYR A 74 1.34 3.20 6.65
C TYR A 74 2.81 2.78 6.60
N TRP A 75 3.71 3.60 7.14
CA TRP A 75 5.15 3.32 7.14
C TRP A 75 5.51 2.06 7.93
N ALA A 76 4.88 1.84 9.08
CA ALA A 76 5.09 0.63 9.87
C ALA A 76 4.74 -0.64 9.07
N VAL A 77 3.60 -0.64 8.37
CA VAL A 77 3.17 -1.76 7.52
C VAL A 77 4.10 -1.95 6.33
N GLN A 78 4.50 -0.87 5.67
CA GLN A 78 5.43 -0.92 4.54
C GLN A 78 6.77 -1.55 4.94
N VAL A 79 7.38 -1.07 6.02
CA VAL A 79 8.65 -1.61 6.51
C VAL A 79 8.51 -3.08 6.88
N ALA A 80 7.43 -3.47 7.57
CA ALA A 80 7.18 -4.87 7.91
C ALA A 80 7.11 -5.74 6.64
N GLN A 81 6.38 -5.30 5.61
CA GLN A 81 6.28 -6.01 4.33
C GLN A 81 7.63 -6.11 3.63
N TRP A 82 8.39 -5.02 3.54
CA TRP A 82 9.69 -5.00 2.87
C TRP A 82 10.67 -5.96 3.52
N VAL A 83 10.71 -5.98 4.86
CA VAL A 83 11.55 -6.90 5.63
C VAL A 83 11.11 -8.33 5.42
N LEU A 84 9.81 -8.64 5.53
CA LEU A 84 9.31 -10.00 5.33
C LEU A 84 9.59 -10.53 3.93
N LEU A 85 9.34 -9.72 2.90
CA LEU A 85 9.59 -10.09 1.51
C LEU A 85 11.08 -10.19 1.19
N GLY A 86 11.90 -9.31 1.77
CA GLY A 86 13.36 -9.36 1.64
C GLY A 86 13.93 -10.63 2.27
N ILE A 87 13.53 -10.94 3.50
CA ILE A 87 13.94 -12.17 4.19
C ILE A 87 13.45 -13.41 3.42
N GLY A 88 12.20 -13.43 2.96
CA GLY A 88 11.67 -14.51 2.12
C GLY A 88 12.51 -14.75 0.86
N GLY A 89 12.94 -13.67 0.20
CA GLY A 89 13.83 -13.72 -0.96
C GLY A 89 15.21 -14.33 -0.69
N LEU A 90 15.74 -14.16 0.53
CA LEU A 90 17.02 -14.78 0.93
C LEU A 90 16.85 -16.25 1.30
N ILE A 91 15.76 -16.57 1.99
CA ILE A 91 15.54 -17.89 2.60
C ILE A 91 15.11 -18.93 1.57
N VAL A 92 14.20 -18.58 0.66
CA VAL A 92 13.61 -19.54 -0.30
C VAL A 92 14.67 -20.23 -1.18
N PRO A 93 15.66 -19.53 -1.76
CA PRO A 93 16.72 -20.18 -2.53
C PRO A 93 17.52 -21.18 -1.70
N VAL A 94 17.80 -20.88 -0.42
CA VAL A 94 18.54 -21.79 0.47
C VAL A 94 17.77 -23.08 0.66
N PHE A 95 16.47 -23.00 0.96
CA PHE A 95 15.64 -24.20 1.08
C PHE A 95 15.50 -24.95 -0.25
N ALA A 96 15.37 -24.26 -1.38
CA ALA A 96 15.29 -24.91 -2.69
C ALA A 96 16.50 -25.82 -2.98
N HIS A 97 17.70 -25.43 -2.55
CA HIS A 97 18.91 -26.25 -2.67
C HIS A 97 19.00 -27.41 -1.66
N MET A 98 18.23 -27.38 -0.56
CA MET A 98 18.23 -28.44 0.46
C MET A 98 17.22 -29.55 0.17
N VAL A 99 16.19 -29.29 -0.65
CA VAL A 99 15.11 -30.24 -0.98
C VAL A 99 15.28 -30.85 -2.38
N GLY A 100 16.19 -30.30 -3.21
CA GLY A 100 16.58 -30.86 -4.52
C GLY A 100 17.74 -31.83 -4.41
#